data_AF-A0A7G9GEU3-F1
#
_entry.id   AF-A0A7G9GEU3-F1
#
_cell.length_a   1.000
_cell.length_b   1.000
_cell.length_c   1.000
_cell.angle_alpha   90.00
_cell.angle_beta   90.00
_cell.angle_gamma   90.00
#
_symmetry.space_group_name_H-M   'P 1'
#
loop_
_entity.id
_entity.type
_entity.pdbx_description
1 polymer ?
#
loop_
_entity_poly.entity_id
_entity_poly.type
_entity_poly.pdbx_seq_one_letter_code
_entity_poly.pdbx_strand_id
1 'polypeptide(L)'
;MNKKDKKTLQGIKIRNFNYWMIVIACILYGFLIYETAQISIKYRVMTAATQKYIACEKNAALVHDGSDELTEQVRLYAVTMKPEYMEAYFKEANVTRSRDKAL
;
A
#
# COMPACT_ATOMS: atom_id res chain seq x y z
N MET A 1 64.84 -10.53 48.57
CA MET A 1 63.49 -11.10 48.39
C MET A 1 62.60 -10.03 47.79
N ASN A 2 62.08 -10.20 46.57
CA ASN A 2 61.02 -9.33 46.05
C ASN A 2 60.01 -10.20 45.29
N LYS A 3 58.81 -10.35 45.88
CA LYS A 3 57.72 -11.18 45.36
C LYS A 3 57.13 -10.49 44.13
N LYS A 4 57.26 -11.12 42.96
CA LYS A 4 56.53 -10.72 41.76
C LYS A 4 55.06 -11.08 41.94
N ASP A 5 54.21 -10.09 42.12
CA ASP A 5 52.76 -10.22 42.01
C ASP A 5 52.41 -10.56 40.56
N LYS A 6 52.19 -11.85 40.29
CA LYS A 6 51.61 -12.33 39.03
C LYS A 6 50.11 -12.02 39.08
N LYS A 7 49.71 -10.88 38.48
CA LYS A 7 48.31 -10.63 38.13
C LYS A 7 47.87 -11.72 37.16
N THR A 8 47.12 -12.70 37.65
CA THR A 8 46.46 -13.71 36.84
C THR A 8 45.35 -13.03 36.07
N LEU A 9 45.60 -12.71 34.80
CA LEU A 9 44.53 -12.38 33.86
C LEU A 9 43.62 -13.61 33.82
N GLN A 10 42.43 -13.50 34.43
CA GLN A 10 41.40 -14.53 34.38
C GLN A 10 41.02 -14.74 32.91
N GLY A 11 41.63 -15.74 32.29
CA GLY A 11 41.35 -16.10 30.91
C GLY A 11 39.97 -16.72 30.83
N ILE A 12 39.00 -15.95 30.32
CA ILE A 12 37.72 -16.52 29.89
C ILE A 12 38.07 -17.59 28.84
N LYS A 13 37.67 -18.85 29.08
CA LYS A 13 37.88 -19.94 28.12
C LYS A 13 37.28 -19.50 26.78
N ILE A 14 38.12 -19.40 25.74
CA ILE A 14 37.76 -18.99 24.36
C ILE A 14 36.51 -19.73 23.86
N ARG A 15 36.31 -20.98 24.31
CA ARG A 15 35.14 -21.81 24.00
C ARG A 15 33.81 -21.22 24.53
N ASN A 16 33.79 -20.63 25.72
CA ASN A 16 32.59 -19.96 26.25
C ASN A 16 32.33 -18.64 25.52
N PHE A 17 33.38 -17.91 25.16
CA PHE A 17 33.25 -16.65 24.41
C PHE A 17 32.64 -16.87 23.02
N ASN A 18 33.10 -17.89 22.30
CA ASN A 18 32.53 -18.26 20.99
C ASN A 18 31.05 -18.67 21.09
N TYR A 19 30.69 -19.47 22.11
CA TYR A 19 29.30 -19.84 22.33
C TYR A 19 28.39 -18.62 22.56
N TRP A 20 28.83 -17.65 23.37
CA TRP A 20 28.07 -16.42 23.59
C TRP A 20 27.88 -15.59 22.32
N MET A 21 28.88 -15.54 21.43
CA MET A 21 28.72 -14.86 20.14
C MET A 21 27.66 -15.51 19.26
N ILE A 22 27.61 -16.85 19.22
CA ILE A 22 26.57 -17.59 18.47
C ILE A 22 25.18 -17.29 19.04
N VAL A 23 25.04 -17.33 20.37
CA VAL A 23 23.76 -17.02 21.04
C VAL A 23 23.30 -15.60 20.71
N ILE A 24 24.19 -14.61 20.78
CA ILE A 24 23.88 -13.22 20.42
C ILE A 24 23.43 -13.12 18.94
N ALA A 25 24.14 -13.78 18.03
CA ALA A 25 23.79 -13.80 16.62
C ALA A 25 22.39 -14.42 16.38
N CYS A 26 22.06 -15.51 17.06
CA CYS A 26 20.73 -16.13 16.98
C CYS A 26 19.62 -15.18 17.50
N ILE A 27 19.87 -14.47 18.59
CA ILE A 27 18.92 -13.50 19.14
C ILE A 27 18.68 -12.38 18.13
N LEU A 28 19.75 -11.77 17.59
CA LEU A 28 19.66 -10.72 16.58
C LEU A 28 18.90 -11.18 15.34
N TYR A 29 19.18 -12.41 14.87
CA TYR A 29 18.47 -12.98 13.73
C TYR A 29 16.97 -13.16 14.01
N GLY A 30 16.61 -13.61 15.21
CA GLY A 30 15.21 -13.69 15.66
C GLY A 30 14.51 -12.32 15.65
N PHE A 31 15.19 -11.27 16.11
CA PHE A 31 14.68 -9.89 16.02
C PHE A 31 14.44 -9.46 14.58
N LEU A 32 15.38 -9.72 13.66
CA LEU A 32 15.22 -9.37 12.26
C LEU A 32 14.00 -10.06 11.63
N ILE A 33 13.78 -11.35 11.94
CA ILE A 33 12.59 -12.07 11.47
C ILE A 33 11.32 -11.42 12.03
N TYR A 34 11.31 -11.09 13.31
CA TYR A 34 10.16 -10.47 13.97
C TYR A 34 9.81 -9.11 13.34
N GLU A 35 10.80 -8.23 13.18
CA GLU A 35 10.61 -6.93 12.52
C GLU A 35 10.15 -7.08 11.07
N THR A 36 10.76 -7.99 10.32
CA THR A 36 10.39 -8.28 8.93
C THR A 36 8.93 -8.73 8.83
N ALA A 37 8.46 -9.59 9.73
CA ALA A 37 7.08 -10.04 9.77
C ALA A 37 6.11 -8.87 10.05
N GLN A 38 6.43 -8.01 11.02
CA GLN A 38 5.61 -6.86 11.38
C GLN A 38 5.52 -5.83 10.25
N ILE A 39 6.65 -5.52 9.61
CA ILE A 39 6.72 -4.63 8.45
C ILE A 39 5.88 -5.21 7.31
N SER A 40 6.00 -6.50 7.04
CA SER A 40 5.22 -7.18 5.98
C SER A 40 3.72 -7.06 6.21
N ILE A 41 3.26 -7.22 7.45
CA ILE A 41 1.83 -7.05 7.78
C ILE A 41 1.38 -5.60 7.55
N LYS A 42 2.12 -4.62 8.06
CA LYS A 42 1.82 -3.20 7.86
C LYS A 42 1.80 -2.83 6.38
N TYR A 43 2.77 -3.34 5.61
CA TYR A 43 2.86 -3.11 4.17
C TYR A 43 1.65 -3.70 3.43
N ARG A 44 1.19 -4.90 3.81
CA ARG A 44 -0.03 -5.50 3.23
C ARG A 44 -1.28 -4.68 3.54
N VAL A 45 -1.43 -4.19 4.76
CA VAL A 45 -2.56 -3.34 5.16
C VAL A 45 -2.54 -2.02 4.38
N MET A 46 -1.38 -1.36 4.30
CA MET A 46 -1.20 -0.14 3.53
C MET A 46 -1.52 -0.37 2.06
N THR A 47 -0.96 -1.42 1.45
CA THR A 47 -1.21 -1.76 0.04
C THR A 47 -2.69 -2.01 -0.20
N ALA A 48 -3.37 -2.75 0.68
CA ALA A 48 -4.80 -3.01 0.56
C ALA A 48 -5.63 -1.72 0.66
N ALA A 49 -5.28 -0.82 1.57
CA ALA A 49 -5.94 0.48 1.70
C ALA A 49 -5.73 1.34 0.44
N THR A 50 -4.50 1.39 -0.09
CA THR A 50 -4.18 2.13 -1.33
C THR A 50 -4.94 1.57 -2.53
N GLN A 51 -5.04 0.23 -2.67
CA GLN A 51 -5.80 -0.36 -3.77
C GLN A 51 -7.29 -0.03 -3.68
N LYS A 52 -7.87 -0.04 -2.48
CA LYS A 52 -9.26 0.40 -2.25
C LYS A 52 -9.44 1.89 -2.57
N TYR A 53 -8.49 2.72 -2.18
CA TYR A 53 -8.51 4.14 -2.50
C TYR A 53 -8.49 4.38 -4.02
N ILE A 54 -7.57 3.73 -4.75
CA ILE A 54 -7.49 3.84 -6.23
C ILE A 54 -8.78 3.36 -6.89
N ALA A 55 -9.35 2.24 -6.43
CA ALA A 55 -10.62 1.75 -6.96
C ALA A 55 -11.76 2.75 -6.72
N CYS A 56 -11.83 3.33 -5.52
CA CYS A 56 -12.80 4.36 -5.18
C CYS A 56 -12.64 5.61 -6.07
N GLU A 57 -11.41 6.09 -6.28
CA GLU A 57 -11.13 7.24 -7.13
C GLU A 57 -11.56 6.99 -8.58
N LYS A 58 -11.24 5.81 -9.13
CA LYS A 58 -11.66 5.42 -10.48
C LYS A 58 -13.18 5.34 -10.61
N ASN A 59 -13.85 4.76 -9.61
CA ASN A 59 -15.30 4.64 -9.58
C ASN A 59 -15.96 6.03 -9.46
N ALA A 60 -15.39 6.91 -8.64
CA ALA A 60 -15.84 8.30 -8.52
C ALA A 60 -15.68 9.06 -9.83
N ALA A 61 -14.56 8.87 -10.55
CA ALA A 61 -14.35 9.48 -11.87
C ALA A 61 -15.39 8.98 -12.89
N LEU A 62 -15.69 7.68 -12.94
CA LEU A 62 -16.72 7.13 -13.83
C LEU A 62 -18.11 7.73 -13.56
N VAL A 63 -18.46 7.91 -12.28
CA VAL A 63 -19.74 8.53 -11.90
C VAL A 63 -19.75 10.02 -12.25
N HIS A 64 -18.64 10.72 -11.98
CA HIS A 64 -18.51 12.16 -12.23
C HIS A 64 -18.55 12.46 -13.71
N ASP A 65 -17.62 11.90 -14.49
CA ASP A 65 -17.48 12.17 -15.93
C ASP A 65 -18.76 11.78 -16.67
N GLY A 66 -19.34 10.63 -16.36
CA GLY A 66 -20.61 10.18 -16.96
C GLY A 66 -21.79 11.08 -16.60
N SER A 67 -21.80 11.68 -15.41
CA SER A 67 -22.87 12.62 -15.01
C SER A 67 -22.69 13.99 -15.65
N ASP A 68 -21.45 14.45 -15.77
CA ASP A 68 -21.09 15.70 -16.42
C ASP A 68 -21.42 15.64 -17.93
N GLU A 69 -21.11 14.54 -18.60
CA GLU A 69 -21.46 14.30 -20.00
C GLU A 69 -22.97 14.38 -20.23
N LEU A 70 -23.77 13.67 -19.42
CA LEU A 70 -25.23 13.70 -19.50
C LEU A 70 -25.78 15.11 -19.29
N THR A 71 -25.22 15.86 -18.34
CA THR A 71 -25.63 17.24 -18.03
C THR A 71 -25.30 18.18 -19.18
N GLU A 72 -24.10 18.05 -19.75
CA GLU A 72 -23.66 18.85 -20.88
C GLU A 72 -24.49 18.60 -22.14
N GLN A 73 -24.82 17.35 -22.45
CA GLN A 73 -25.64 16.99 -23.60
C GLN A 73 -27.04 17.59 -23.52
N VAL A 74 -27.68 17.57 -22.34
CA VAL A 74 -28.97 18.24 -22.12
C VAL A 74 -28.86 19.75 -22.34
N ARG A 75 -27.81 20.38 -21.80
CA ARG A 75 -27.55 21.82 -21.98
C ARG A 75 -27.38 22.18 -23.46
N LEU A 76 -26.57 21.41 -24.19
CA LEU A 76 -26.29 21.64 -25.61
C LEU A 76 -27.55 21.42 -26.47
N TYR A 77 -28.34 20.39 -26.17
CA TYR A 77 -29.62 20.18 -26.85
C TYR A 77 -30.58 21.35 -26.59
N ALA A 78 -30.71 21.81 -25.34
CA ALA A 78 -31.60 22.91 -25.00
C ALA A 78 -31.24 24.22 -25.72
N VAL A 79 -29.95 24.50 -25.92
CA VAL A 79 -29.47 25.72 -26.59
C VAL A 79 -29.54 25.62 -28.12
N THR A 80 -29.21 24.47 -28.68
CA THR A 80 -29.01 24.32 -30.13
C THR A 80 -30.16 23.62 -30.86
N MET A 81 -31.00 22.90 -30.12
CA MET A 81 -32.01 21.95 -30.62
C MET A 81 -31.50 20.89 -31.60
N LYS A 82 -30.18 20.68 -31.68
CA LYS A 82 -29.62 19.68 -32.60
C LYS A 82 -29.83 18.26 -32.05
N PRO A 83 -30.40 17.34 -32.84
CA PRO A 83 -30.72 15.98 -32.37
C PRO A 83 -29.50 15.17 -31.96
N GLU A 84 -28.31 15.50 -32.50
CA GLU A 84 -27.03 14.83 -32.15
C GLU A 84 -26.76 14.79 -30.63
N TYR A 85 -27.11 15.86 -29.90
CA TYR A 85 -26.90 15.93 -28.44
C TYR A 85 -27.92 15.08 -27.66
N MET A 86 -29.15 14.99 -28.15
CA MET A 86 -30.17 14.10 -27.57
C MET A 86 -29.82 12.63 -27.79
N GLU A 87 -29.37 12.28 -28.99
CA GLU A 87 -28.92 10.92 -29.31
C GLU A 87 -27.71 10.51 -28.46
N ALA A 88 -26.74 11.42 -28.29
CA ALA A 88 -25.59 11.21 -27.43
C ALA A 88 -26.00 10.96 -25.96
N TYR A 89 -26.98 11.71 -25.44
CA TYR A 89 -27.57 11.50 -24.12
C TYR A 89 -28.12 10.09 -23.95
N PHE A 90 -28.97 9.64 -24.86
CA PHE A 90 -29.56 8.31 -24.74
C PHE A 90 -28.53 7.20 -24.96
N LYS A 91 -27.49 7.43 -25.76
CA LYS A 91 -26.38 6.50 -25.91
C LYS A 91 -25.62 6.35 -24.59
N GLU A 92 -25.26 7.45 -23.92
CA GLU A 92 -24.58 7.38 -22.62
C GLU A 92 -25.49 6.78 -21.55
N ALA A 93 -26.74 7.24 -21.46
CA ALA A 93 -27.70 6.82 -20.44
C ALA A 93 -28.12 5.35 -20.55
N ASN A 94 -28.25 4.80 -21.77
CA ASN A 94 -28.81 3.46 -21.98
C ASN A 94 -27.81 2.42 -22.49
N VAL A 95 -26.76 2.83 -23.22
CA VAL A 95 -25.83 1.91 -23.87
C VAL A 95 -24.48 1.91 -23.15
N THR A 96 -23.80 3.06 -23.10
CA THR A 96 -22.45 3.14 -22.52
C THR A 96 -22.47 2.95 -21.01
N ARG A 97 -23.44 3.60 -20.34
CA ARG A 97 -23.72 3.51 -18.90
C ARG A 97 -22.44 3.59 -18.07
N SER A 98 -21.58 4.58 -18.34
CA SER A 98 -20.26 4.70 -17.73
C SER A 98 -20.33 4.70 -16.20
N ARG A 99 -21.31 5.39 -15.63
CA ARG A 99 -21.59 5.46 -14.19
C ARG A 99 -21.88 4.09 -13.57
N ASP A 100 -22.50 3.18 -14.32
CA ASP A 100 -22.88 1.85 -13.81
C ASP A 100 -21.70 0.89 -13.76
N LYS A 101 -20.59 1.24 -14.43
CA LYS A 101 -19.32 0.51 -14.35
C LYS A 101 -18.54 0.83 -13.08
N ALA A 102 -19.02 1.75 -12.25
CA ALA A 102 -18.45 2.10 -10.96
C ALA A 102 -18.83 1.11 -9.83
N LEU A 103 -19.51 0.01 -10.16
CA LEU A 103 -20.01 -1.02 -9.23
C LEU A 103 -19.15 -2.29 -9.25
#